data_AF-A0A8A2U4P3-F1
#
_entry.id   AF-A0A8A2U4P3-F1
#
_cell.length_a   1.000
_cell.length_b   1.000
_cell.length_c   1.000
_cell.angle_alpha   90.00
_cell.angle_beta   90.00
_cell.angle_gamma   90.00
#
_symmetry.space_group_name_H-M   'P 1'
#
loop_
_entity.id
_entity.type
_entity.pdbx_description
1 polymer ?
#
loop_
_entity_poly.entity_id
_entity_poly.type
_entity_poly.pdbx_seq_one_letter_code
_entity_poly.pdbx_strand_id
1 'polypeptide(L)'
;MFYKSGGNHSVIGEIGASPTGDGDAVFDVTLYRSNVTERNVDIVRLYDADRNLVSSVPIPENHSRDDTGTRETYSVHLGEKPLHGRYTAVATTVDGENIDERTVDFHCWASDA
;
A
#
# COMPACT_ATOMS: atom_id res chain seq x y z
N MET A 1 24.05 -25.03 13.80
CA MET A 1 22.76 -25.07 13.10
C MET A 1 22.14 -23.70 13.27
N PHE A 2 22.27 -22.82 12.28
CA PHE A 2 21.79 -21.45 12.39
C PHE A 2 20.28 -21.44 12.09
N TYR A 3 19.46 -21.14 13.09
CA TYR A 3 18.06 -20.81 12.87
C TYR A 3 18.01 -19.42 12.24
N LYS A 4 17.74 -19.35 10.94
CA LYS A 4 17.40 -18.09 10.28
C LYS A 4 15.96 -17.75 10.68
N SER A 5 15.82 -17.06 11.82
CA SER A 5 14.55 -16.48 12.26
C SER A 5 14.03 -15.55 11.15
N GLY A 6 12.74 -15.63 10.85
CA GLY A 6 12.05 -15.14 9.64
C GLY A 6 12.59 -13.84 9.05
N GLY A 7 13.08 -13.92 7.80
CA GLY A 7 13.29 -12.73 6.98
C GLY A 7 11.92 -12.12 6.64
N ASN A 8 11.76 -10.81 6.73
CA ASN A 8 10.50 -10.12 6.45
C ASN A 8 9.97 -10.46 5.04
N HIS A 9 9.00 -11.38 4.96
CA HIS A 9 8.26 -11.74 3.75
C HIS A 9 7.21 -10.69 3.35
N SER A 10 7.19 -9.53 3.99
CA SER A 10 6.17 -8.49 3.72
C SER A 10 6.40 -7.90 2.34
N VAL A 11 5.37 -7.82 1.53
CA VAL A 11 5.38 -7.06 0.28
C VAL A 11 5.15 -5.57 0.59
N ILE A 12 4.21 -5.30 1.49
CA ILE A 12 3.86 -3.95 1.91
C ILE A 12 4.78 -3.56 3.08
N GLY A 13 5.57 -2.52 2.88
CA GLY A 13 6.44 -1.94 3.89
C GLY A 13 5.70 -0.94 4.77
N GLU A 14 5.71 0.32 4.35
CA GLU A 14 5.09 1.42 5.09
C GLU A 14 3.78 1.82 4.40
N ILE A 15 2.75 2.08 5.19
CA ILE A 15 1.52 2.72 4.73
C ILE A 15 1.25 3.94 5.58
N GLY A 16 0.66 4.95 4.98
CA GLY A 16 0.31 6.18 5.65
C GLY A 16 -0.80 6.90 4.91
N ALA A 17 -1.52 7.74 5.62
CA ALA A 17 -2.46 8.65 5.01
C ALA A 17 -2.13 10.06 5.51
N SER A 18 -2.18 11.03 4.61
CA SER A 18 -1.77 12.40 4.90
C SER A 18 -2.64 13.43 4.16
N PRO A 19 -2.88 14.62 4.74
CA PRO A 19 -3.55 15.69 4.05
C PRO A 19 -2.59 16.33 3.03
N THR A 20 -3.13 16.73 1.87
CA THR A 20 -2.42 17.57 0.91
C THR A 20 -2.67 19.05 1.22
N GLY A 21 -1.80 19.92 0.72
CA GLY A 21 -1.96 21.38 0.87
C GLY A 21 -3.21 21.94 0.20
N ASP A 22 -3.79 21.22 -0.77
CA ASP A 22 -4.90 21.68 -1.60
C ASP A 22 -6.28 21.29 -1.05
N GLY A 23 -6.34 20.73 0.16
CA GLY A 23 -7.60 20.34 0.79
C GLY A 23 -7.96 18.86 0.64
N ASP A 24 -7.16 18.08 -0.09
CA ASP A 24 -7.35 16.64 -0.25
C ASP A 24 -6.63 15.83 0.82
N ALA A 25 -6.86 14.52 0.80
CA ALA A 25 -6.06 13.52 1.46
C ALA A 25 -5.53 12.48 0.47
N VAL A 26 -4.34 11.97 0.76
CA VAL A 26 -3.68 10.90 0.01
C VAL A 26 -3.35 9.73 0.92
N PHE A 27 -3.27 8.55 0.33
CA PHE A 27 -2.84 7.31 0.95
C PHE A 27 -1.58 6.81 0.26
N ASP A 28 -0.49 6.73 1.00
CA ASP A 28 0.80 6.25 0.52
C ASP A 28 0.98 4.78 0.87
N VAL A 29 1.36 3.98 -0.12
CA VAL A 29 1.78 2.58 0.05
C VAL A 29 3.18 2.41 -0.47
N THR A 30 4.10 2.06 0.43
CA THR A 30 5.48 1.71 0.10
C THR A 30 5.63 0.20 0.00
N LEU A 31 6.12 -0.29 -1.12
CA LEU A 31 6.36 -1.71 -1.39
C LEU A 31 7.85 -2.06 -1.39
N TYR A 32 8.17 -3.26 -0.94
CA TYR A 32 9.50 -3.85 -1.11
C TYR A 32 9.60 -4.53 -2.48
N ARG A 33 10.33 -3.90 -3.43
CA ARG A 33 10.39 -4.41 -4.82
C ARG A 33 10.85 -5.86 -4.93
N SER A 34 11.85 -6.25 -4.14
CA SER A 34 12.34 -7.64 -4.12
C SER A 34 11.21 -8.64 -3.87
N ASN A 35 10.29 -8.30 -2.97
CA ASN A 35 9.21 -9.18 -2.55
C ASN A 35 8.02 -9.09 -3.52
N VAL A 36 7.77 -7.93 -4.14
CA VAL A 36 6.81 -7.78 -5.23
C VAL A 36 7.15 -8.73 -6.39
N THR A 37 8.40 -8.68 -6.86
CA THR A 37 8.88 -9.53 -7.96
C THR A 37 8.94 -11.00 -7.57
N GLU A 38 9.48 -11.33 -6.39
CA GLU A 38 9.58 -12.72 -5.93
C GLU A 38 8.21 -13.40 -5.78
N ARG A 39 7.17 -12.62 -5.44
CA ARG A 39 5.83 -13.13 -5.12
C ARG A 39 4.81 -12.88 -6.22
N ASN A 40 5.24 -12.40 -7.39
CA ASN A 40 4.39 -12.11 -8.55
C ASN A 40 3.18 -11.20 -8.20
N VAL A 41 3.42 -10.14 -7.42
CA VAL A 41 2.39 -9.14 -7.11
C VAL A 41 2.18 -8.22 -8.31
N ASP A 42 0.95 -8.15 -8.78
CA ASP A 42 0.55 -7.32 -9.93
C ASP A 42 -0.33 -6.14 -9.53
N ILE A 43 -0.91 -6.16 -8.33
CA ILE A 43 -1.82 -5.11 -7.91
C ILE A 43 -1.84 -4.95 -6.39
N VAL A 44 -1.93 -3.70 -5.96
CA VAL A 44 -2.31 -3.36 -4.58
C VAL A 44 -3.72 -2.80 -4.59
N ARG A 45 -4.59 -3.40 -3.80
CA ARG A 45 -5.98 -2.96 -3.62
C ARG A 45 -6.13 -2.20 -2.32
N LEU A 46 -6.83 -1.08 -2.38
CA LEU A 46 -7.11 -0.23 -1.22
C LEU A 46 -8.59 -0.35 -0.86
N TYR A 47 -8.87 -0.71 0.38
CA TYR A 47 -10.22 -0.87 0.93
C TYR A 47 -10.49 0.11 2.05
N ASP A 48 -11.75 0.57 2.17
CA ASP A 48 -12.22 1.34 3.31
C ASP A 48 -12.55 0.44 4.53
N ALA A 49 -13.11 1.04 5.58
CA ALA A 49 -13.47 0.35 6.81
C ALA A 49 -14.57 -0.70 6.62
N ASP A 50 -15.46 -0.50 5.64
CA ASP A 50 -16.56 -1.38 5.29
C ASP A 50 -16.16 -2.46 4.27
N ARG A 51 -14.86 -2.54 3.93
CA ARG A 51 -14.27 -3.43 2.91
C ARG A 51 -14.77 -3.14 1.49
N ASN A 52 -15.24 -1.92 1.22
CA ASN A 52 -15.45 -1.49 -0.16
C ASN A 52 -14.11 -1.16 -0.80
N LEU A 53 -13.95 -1.55 -2.07
CA LEU A 53 -12.77 -1.21 -2.84
C LEU A 53 -12.80 0.28 -3.18
N VAL A 54 -11.83 1.04 -2.65
CA VAL A 54 -11.66 2.48 -2.92
C VAL A 54 -10.82 2.70 -4.17
N SER A 55 -9.72 1.96 -4.30
CA SER A 55 -8.79 2.12 -5.42
C SER A 55 -7.98 0.85 -5.66
N SER A 56 -7.32 0.79 -6.81
CA SER A 56 -6.38 -0.27 -7.17
C SER A 56 -5.19 0.32 -7.89
N VAL A 57 -3.99 -0.05 -7.44
CA VAL A 57 -2.71 0.39 -7.99
C VAL A 57 -2.09 -0.78 -8.74
N PRO A 58 -2.15 -0.79 -10.10
CA PRO A 58 -1.47 -1.81 -10.88
C PRO A 58 0.05 -1.63 -10.74
N ILE A 59 0.75 -2.72 -10.52
CA ILE A 59 2.20 -2.78 -10.40
C ILE A 59 2.76 -3.22 -11.77
N PRO A 60 3.53 -2.37 -12.47
CA PRO A 60 3.96 -2.68 -13.83
C PRO A 60 4.88 -3.90 -13.88
N GLU A 61 4.70 -4.77 -14.87
CA GLU A 61 5.45 -6.05 -14.99
C GLU A 61 6.95 -5.87 -15.24
N ASN A 62 7.37 -4.70 -15.74
CA ASN A 62 8.74 -4.42 -16.19
C ASN A 62 9.71 -4.01 -15.06
N HIS A 63 9.47 -4.43 -13.82
CA HIS A 63 10.41 -4.20 -12.74
C HIS A 63 11.64 -5.07 -12.93
N SER A 64 12.79 -4.44 -13.18
CA SER A 64 14.04 -5.16 -13.38
C SER A 64 14.40 -5.95 -12.13
N ARG A 65 14.73 -7.23 -12.29
CA ARG A 65 15.11 -8.12 -11.19
C ARG A 65 16.35 -7.64 -10.44
N ASP A 66 17.13 -6.72 -11.02
CA ASP A 66 18.34 -6.15 -10.44
C ASP A 66 18.06 -5.02 -9.41
N ASP A 67 16.81 -4.57 -9.25
CA ASP A 67 16.42 -3.54 -8.27
C ASP A 67 16.21 -4.10 -6.85
N THR A 68 16.87 -5.20 -6.51
CA THR A 68 16.73 -5.85 -5.20
C THR A 68 17.24 -4.94 -4.08
N GLY A 69 16.31 -4.35 -3.32
CA GLY A 69 16.60 -3.43 -2.22
C GLY A 69 15.92 -2.07 -2.34
N THR A 70 15.32 -1.77 -3.50
CA THR A 70 14.60 -0.52 -3.72
C THR A 70 13.19 -0.61 -3.13
N ARG A 71 12.78 0.46 -2.43
CA ARG A 71 11.39 0.68 -2.00
C ARG A 71 10.72 1.58 -3.03
N GLU A 72 9.46 1.31 -3.34
CA GLU A 72 8.66 2.13 -4.24
C GLU A 72 7.36 2.55 -3.56
N THR A 73 7.04 3.84 -3.61
CA THR A 73 5.86 4.41 -2.98
C THR A 73 4.83 4.81 -4.03
N TYR A 74 3.60 4.38 -3.82
CA TYR A 74 2.44 4.74 -4.62
C TYR A 74 1.48 5.57 -3.79
N SER A 75 1.05 6.72 -4.32
CA SER A 75 0.10 7.61 -3.66
C SER A 75 -1.27 7.51 -4.33
N VAL A 76 -2.31 7.28 -3.53
CA VAL A 76 -3.71 7.19 -3.96
C VAL A 76 -4.47 8.38 -3.39
N HIS A 77 -5.17 9.12 -4.23
CA HIS A 77 -6.07 10.18 -3.78
C HIS A 77 -7.28 9.57 -3.06
N LEU A 78 -7.51 9.98 -1.82
CA LEU A 78 -8.66 9.57 -1.02
C LEU A 78 -9.86 10.53 -1.15
N GLY A 79 -9.64 11.72 -1.70
CA GLY A 79 -10.65 12.77 -1.88
C GLY A 79 -10.50 13.94 -0.91
N GLU A 80 -11.50 14.82 -0.90
CA GLU A 80 -11.50 16.07 -0.15
C GLU A 80 -11.66 15.83 1.37
N LYS A 81 -11.03 16.70 2.16
CA LYS A 81 -11.27 16.81 3.61
C LYS A 81 -12.65 17.44 3.88
N PRO A 82 -13.33 17.12 5.00
CA PRO A 82 -12.83 16.34 6.12
C PRO A 82 -12.86 14.83 5.87
N LEU A 83 -11.72 14.19 6.09
CA LEU A 83 -11.56 12.74 5.95
C LEU A 83 -10.98 12.15 7.23
N HIS A 84 -11.58 11.06 7.70
CA HIS A 84 -11.05 10.17 8.71
C HIS A 84 -11.44 8.76 8.33
N GLY A 85 -10.72 7.77 8.83
CA GLY A 85 -11.16 6.41 8.66
C GLY A 85 -10.06 5.40 8.83
N ARG A 86 -10.46 4.16 8.58
CA ARG A 86 -9.60 3.00 8.52
C ARG A 86 -9.49 2.58 7.07
N TYR A 87 -8.26 2.44 6.59
CA TYR A 87 -7.99 1.99 5.23
C TYR A 87 -7.04 0.81 5.26
N THR A 88 -7.25 -0.12 4.33
CA THR A 88 -6.50 -1.37 4.26
C THR A 88 -5.93 -1.58 2.87
N ALA A 89 -4.60 -1.65 2.77
CA ALA A 89 -3.89 -2.03 1.57
C ALA A 89 -3.69 -3.55 1.54
N VAL A 90 -4.01 -4.17 0.41
CA VAL A 90 -3.88 -5.62 0.19
C VAL A 90 -3.06 -5.84 -1.07
N ALA A 91 -1.94 -6.56 -0.95
CA ALA A 91 -1.13 -6.97 -2.09
C ALA A 91 -1.68 -8.29 -2.64
N THR A 92 -2.00 -8.30 -3.92
CA THR A 92 -2.54 -9.47 -4.61
C THR A 92 -1.60 -9.92 -5.73
N THR A 93 -1.51 -11.22 -5.93
CA THR A 93 -0.72 -11.83 -7.00
C THR A 93 -1.47 -11.84 -8.33
N VAL A 94 -0.73 -12.08 -9.42
CA VAL A 94 -1.29 -12.34 -10.77
C VAL A 94 -2.37 -13.43 -10.79
N ASP A 95 -2.30 -14.39 -9.87
CA ASP A 95 -3.27 -15.49 -9.75
C ASP A 95 -4.51 -15.10 -8.93
N GLY A 96 -4.56 -13.87 -8.43
CA GLY A 96 -5.64 -13.34 -7.60
C GLY A 96 -5.52 -13.68 -6.12
N GLU A 97 -4.37 -14.18 -5.65
CA GLU A 97 -4.16 -14.54 -4.25
C GLU A 97 -3.73 -13.31 -3.42
N ASN A 98 -4.40 -13.06 -2.29
CA ASN A 98 -3.99 -12.01 -1.35
C ASN A 98 -2.88 -12.53 -0.45
N ILE A 99 -1.71 -11.89 -0.48
CA ILE A 99 -0.51 -12.42 0.19
C ILE A 99 0.09 -11.50 1.25
N ASP A 100 -0.34 -10.23 1.31
CA ASP A 100 0.02 -9.30 2.37
C ASP A 100 -1.10 -8.27 2.58
N GLU A 101 -1.30 -7.85 3.81
CA GLU A 101 -2.35 -6.88 4.20
C GLU A 101 -1.83 -5.96 5.30
N ARG A 102 -2.05 -4.65 5.12
CA ARG A 102 -1.71 -3.62 6.11
C ARG A 102 -2.86 -2.65 6.27
N THR A 103 -3.16 -2.31 7.52
CA THR A 103 -4.23 -1.37 7.87
C THR A 103 -3.65 -0.16 8.58
N VAL A 104 -4.18 1.01 8.29
CA VAL A 104 -3.92 2.24 9.03
C VAL A 104 -5.24 2.91 9.39
N ASP A 105 -5.27 3.45 10.60
CA ASP A 105 -6.34 4.27 11.13
C ASP A 105 -5.81 5.69 11.29
N PHE A 106 -6.59 6.69 10.85
CA PHE A 106 -6.23 8.09 11.02
C PHE A 106 -7.43 8.93 11.46
N HIS A 107 -7.12 9.97 12.25
CA HIS A 107 -8.10 10.92 12.76
C HIS A 107 -8.47 11.98 11.71
N CYS A 108 -9.57 12.70 11.96
CA CYS A 108 -10.08 13.74 11.06
C CYS A 108 -9.04 14.79 10.73
N TRP A 109 -8.75 14.98 9.45
CA TRP A 109 -8.14 16.20 8.96
C TRP A 109 -9.23 17.21 8.64
N ALA A 110 -9.23 18.34 9.33
CA ALA A 110 -10.12 19.44 8.99
C ALA A 110 -9.65 20.12 7.69
N SER A 111 -10.59 20.61 6.90
CA SER A 111 -10.31 21.74 6.01
C SER A 111 -9.97 22.92 6.90
N ASP A 112 -8.75 23.47 6.82
CA ASP A 112 -8.52 24.80 7.38
C ASP A 112 -9.47 25.75 6.66
N ALA A 113 -10.35 26.39 7.45
CA ALA A 113 -11.35 27.34 6.97
C ALA A 113 -10.74 28.73 6.74
#